data_AF-A0A537YCB0-F1
#
_entry.id   AF-A0A537YCB0-F1
#
_cell.length_a   1.000
_cell.length_b   1.000
_cell.length_c   1.000
_cell.angle_alpha   90.00
_cell.angle_beta   90.00
_cell.angle_gamma   90.00
#
_symmetry.space_group_name_H-M   'P 1'
#
loop_
_entity.id
_entity.type
_entity.pdbx_description
1 polymer ?
#
loop_
_entity_poly.entity_id
_entity_poly.type
_entity_poly.pdbx_seq_one_letter_code
_entity_poly.pdbx_strand_id
1 'polypeptide(L)'
;MALVLLVAACGAPRDATIRGTLVTVGTNALDPDEPTAGTVEAHAGRADGPVAGKAEAGSDGVFTIRVPAGTYFLSANVDRVLCLSDTSVTVTAEAGARLDVVCTSA
;
A
#
# COMPACT_ATOMS: atom_id res chain seq x y z
N MET A 1 17.50 2.94 39.02
CA MET A 1 18.30 2.90 37.78
C MET A 1 17.56 2.03 36.79
N ALA A 2 16.77 2.62 35.90
CA ALA A 2 16.12 1.89 34.80
C ALA A 2 16.93 2.17 33.54
N LEU A 3 17.73 1.19 33.14
CA LEU A 3 18.47 1.19 31.89
C LEU A 3 17.43 1.00 30.77
N VAL A 4 16.91 2.10 30.23
CA VAL A 4 16.10 2.07 29.02
C VAL A 4 17.07 1.71 27.90
N LEU A 5 17.04 0.43 27.50
CA LEU A 5 17.68 -0.06 26.29
C LEU A 5 17.04 0.66 25.10
N LEU A 6 17.62 1.79 24.72
CA LEU A 6 17.52 2.32 23.36
C LEU A 6 18.22 1.30 22.46
N VAL A 7 17.47 0.28 22.04
CA VAL A 7 17.86 -0.56 20.92
C VAL A 7 17.80 0.36 19.71
N ALA A 8 18.91 1.04 19.44
CA ALA A 8 19.19 1.58 18.13
C ALA A 8 19.23 0.38 17.17
N ALA A 9 18.08 0.06 16.58
CA ALA A 9 17.99 -0.83 15.44
C ALA A 9 18.62 -0.13 14.22
N CYS A 10 19.92 0.13 14.29
CA CYS A 10 20.74 0.37 13.11
C CYS A 10 21.01 -1.02 12.51
N GLY A 11 20.04 -1.55 11.75
CA GLY A 11 20.03 -2.98 11.46
C GLY A 11 19.26 -3.32 10.21
N ALA A 12 19.75 -2.83 9.06
CA ALA A 12 19.22 -3.03 7.70
C ALA A 12 17.75 -2.59 7.53
N PRO A 13 17.32 -2.15 6.34
CA PRO A 13 15.90 -2.15 6.04
C PRO A 13 15.41 -3.60 6.16
N ARG A 14 14.81 -3.96 7.30
CA ARG A 14 14.07 -5.21 7.39
C ARG A 14 12.85 -5.03 6.52
N ASP A 15 12.72 -5.91 5.54
CA ASP A 15 11.55 -5.93 4.66
C ASP A 15 10.29 -6.05 5.52
N ALA A 16 9.39 -5.09 5.32
CA ALA A 16 8.06 -5.08 5.85
C ALA A 16 7.06 -5.45 4.74
N THR A 17 5.84 -5.79 5.16
CA THR A 17 4.78 -6.18 4.23
C THR A 17 3.62 -5.19 4.32
N ILE A 18 3.21 -4.68 3.17
CA ILE A 18 1.97 -3.94 3.00
C ILE A 18 0.93 -4.91 2.47
N ARG A 19 -0.21 -5.02 3.16
CA ARG A 19 -1.34 -5.83 2.72
C ARG A 19 -2.58 -4.95 2.61
N GLY A 20 -3.40 -5.20 1.61
CA GLY A 20 -4.61 -4.43 1.42
C GLY A 20 -5.56 -5.11 0.45
N THR A 21 -6.74 -4.51 0.33
CA THR A 21 -7.69 -4.84 -0.72
C THR A 21 -7.77 -3.66 -1.70
N LEU A 22 -7.65 -3.97 -2.99
CA LEU A 22 -7.92 -3.08 -4.09
C LEU A 22 -9.39 -3.19 -4.42
N VAL A 23 -10.10 -2.08 -4.27
CA VAL A 23 -11.55 -2.00 -4.46
C VAL A 23 -11.84 -0.89 -5.46
N THR A 24 -12.67 -1.18 -6.46
CA THR A 24 -13.19 -0.18 -7.37
C THR A 24 -14.55 0.30 -6.86
N VAL A 25 -14.65 1.58 -6.56
CA VAL A 25 -15.92 2.25 -6.28
C VAL A 25 -16.59 2.48 -7.62
N GLY A 26 -17.83 1.99 -7.73
CA GLY A 26 -18.62 2.25 -8.93
C GLY A 26 -18.92 3.74 -9.09
N THR A 27 -19.24 4.14 -10.32
CA THR A 27 -19.37 5.55 -10.71
C THR A 27 -20.57 6.25 -10.06
N ASN A 28 -21.52 5.49 -9.51
CA ASN A 28 -22.67 6.01 -8.78
C ASN A 28 -22.68 5.50 -7.34
N ALA A 29 -23.27 6.27 -6.41
CA ALA A 29 -23.43 5.89 -5.00
C ALA A 29 -24.26 4.61 -4.76
N LEU A 30 -24.85 4.03 -5.80
CA LEU A 30 -25.62 2.78 -5.78
C LEU A 30 -24.85 1.59 -6.36
N ASP A 31 -23.72 1.84 -7.03
CA ASP A 31 -22.89 0.77 -7.54
C ASP A 31 -22.06 0.20 -6.37
N PRO A 32 -22.07 -1.12 -6.16
CA PRO A 32 -21.33 -1.72 -5.07
C PRO A 32 -19.82 -1.54 -5.30
N ASP A 33 -19.11 -1.31 -4.21
CA ASP A 33 -17.66 -1.41 -4.14
C ASP A 33 -17.26 -2.87 -4.45
N GLU A 34 -16.59 -3.10 -5.57
CA GLU A 34 -16.17 -4.45 -5.97
C GLU A 34 -14.65 -4.63 -5.85
N PRO A 35 -14.17 -5.75 -5.28
CA PRO A 35 -12.77 -6.09 -5.31
C PRO A 35 -12.34 -6.35 -6.75
N THR A 36 -11.22 -5.75 -7.16
CA THR A 36 -10.79 -5.77 -8.56
C THR A 36 -9.33 -6.17 -8.69
N ALA A 37 -9.02 -6.94 -9.74
CA ALA A 37 -7.65 -7.28 -10.09
C ALA A 37 -6.93 -6.06 -10.71
N GLY A 38 -5.67 -5.87 -10.38
CA GLY A 38 -4.90 -4.73 -10.86
C GLY A 38 -3.45 -4.77 -10.40
N THR A 39 -2.64 -3.86 -10.92
CA THR A 39 -1.25 -3.70 -10.43
C THR A 39 -1.23 -2.64 -9.35
N VAL A 40 -0.70 -2.95 -8.17
CA VAL A 40 -0.53 -2.00 -7.06
C VAL A 40 0.95 -1.71 -6.86
N GLU A 41 1.31 -0.44 -6.83
CA GLU A 41 2.68 0.03 -6.63
C GLU A 41 2.79 0.86 -5.35
N ALA A 42 3.88 0.68 -4.62
CA ALA A 42 4.23 1.46 -3.44
C ALA A 42 5.34 2.44 -3.80
N HIS A 43 5.07 3.73 -3.69
CA HIS A 43 5.97 4.82 -4.03
C HIS A 43 6.55 5.47 -2.78
N ALA A 44 7.86 5.70 -2.76
CA ALA A 44 8.50 6.37 -1.63
C ALA A 44 8.35 7.90 -1.73
N GLY A 45 7.96 8.54 -0.62
CA GLY A 45 7.93 10.00 -0.47
C GLY A 45 6.74 10.73 -1.08
N ARG A 46 6.20 10.29 -2.24
CA ARG A 46 4.98 10.83 -2.87
C ARG A 46 4.31 9.79 -3.78
N ALA A 47 3.04 9.99 -4.14
CA ALA A 47 2.25 9.05 -4.95
C ALA A 47 2.83 8.79 -6.37
N ASP A 48 3.44 9.79 -7.02
CA ASP A 48 4.20 9.61 -8.28
C ASP A 48 5.72 9.53 -8.04
N GLY A 49 6.11 8.96 -6.91
CA GLY A 49 7.50 8.81 -6.49
C GLY A 49 8.18 7.61 -7.16
N PRO A 50 9.46 7.34 -6.83
CA PRO A 50 10.10 6.10 -7.23
C PRO A 50 9.36 4.90 -6.61
N VAL A 51 9.08 3.90 -7.44
CA VAL A 51 8.46 2.63 -7.01
C VAL A 51 9.45 1.87 -6.14
N ALA A 52 9.08 1.65 -4.89
CA ALA A 52 9.82 0.87 -3.91
C ALA A 52 9.39 -0.61 -3.89
N GLY A 53 8.18 -0.90 -4.33
CA GLY A 53 7.67 -2.26 -4.46
C GLY A 53 6.40 -2.30 -5.30
N LYS A 54 6.09 -3.46 -5.87
CA LYS A 54 4.87 -3.70 -6.65
C LYS A 54 4.29 -5.08 -6.35
N ALA A 55 2.98 -5.21 -6.49
CA ALA A 55 2.27 -6.47 -6.43
C ALA A 55 1.08 -6.45 -7.38
N GLU A 56 0.61 -7.62 -7.77
CA GLU A 56 -0.69 -7.75 -8.43
C GLU A 56 -1.75 -8.07 -7.37
N ALA A 57 -2.87 -7.34 -7.43
CA ALA A 57 -4.08 -7.68 -6.73
C ALA A 57 -4.78 -8.82 -7.49
N GLY A 58 -5.18 -9.86 -6.76
CA GLY A 58 -5.96 -10.97 -7.33
C GLY A 58 -7.38 -10.53 -7.73
N SER A 59 -8.14 -11.46 -8.31
CA SER A 59 -9.58 -11.25 -8.57
C SER A 59 -10.41 -11.08 -7.29
N ASP A 60 -9.84 -11.38 -6.13
CA ASP A 60 -10.37 -11.10 -4.80
C ASP A 60 -9.97 -9.70 -4.28
N GLY A 61 -9.28 -8.91 -5.10
CA GLY A 61 -8.76 -7.58 -4.77
C GLY A 61 -7.58 -7.61 -3.80
N VAL A 62 -7.16 -8.77 -3.29
CA VAL A 62 -6.14 -8.82 -2.25
C VAL A 62 -4.75 -8.69 -2.88
N PHE A 63 -3.95 -7.77 -2.35
CA PHE A 63 -2.55 -7.61 -2.74
C PHE A 63 -1.61 -7.70 -1.54
N THR A 64 -0.34 -8.01 -1.81
CA THR A 64 0.71 -8.07 -0.78
C THR A 64 2.03 -7.57 -1.37
N ILE A 65 2.51 -6.40 -0.93
CA ILE A 65 3.76 -5.79 -1.38
C ILE A 65 4.81 -5.94 -0.28
N ARG A 66 6.02 -6.37 -0.65
CA ARG A 66 7.18 -6.36 0.23
C ARG A 66 8.01 -5.10 -0.04
N VAL A 67 8.19 -4.28 0.98
CA VAL A 67 8.97 -3.02 0.91
C VAL A 67 9.83 -2.88 2.16
N PRO A 68 10.94 -2.14 2.11
CA PRO A 68 11.64 -1.70 3.30
C PRO A 68 10.70 -1.05 4.33
N ALA A 69 11.09 -1.04 5.60
CA ALA A 69 10.43 -0.17 6.58
C ALA A 69 10.54 1.30 6.14
N GLY A 70 9.43 2.02 6.14
CA GLY A 70 9.36 3.38 5.60
C GLY A 70 7.92 3.83 5.38
N THR A 71 7.79 5.05 4.84
CA THR A 71 6.50 5.65 4.50
C THR A 71 6.31 5.64 2.99
N TYR A 72 5.16 5.11 2.55
CA TYR A 72 4.84 4.88 1.15
C TYR A 72 3.46 5.43 0.79
N PHE A 73 3.31 5.83 -0.46
CA PHE A 73 2.04 6.13 -1.09
C PHE A 73 1.70 4.99 -2.04
N LEU A 74 0.45 4.52 -2.01
CA LEU A 74 0.02 3.45 -2.89
C LEU A 74 -0.63 4.01 -4.14
N SER A 75 -0.28 3.47 -5.29
CA SER A 75 -1.02 3.65 -6.54
C SER A 75 -1.52 2.30 -7.03
N ALA A 76 -2.62 2.29 -7.77
CA ALA A 76 -3.14 1.10 -8.41
C ALA A 76 -3.51 1.39 -9.85
N ASN A 77 -3.19 0.46 -10.75
CA ASN A 77 -3.61 0.48 -12.14
C ASN A 77 -4.65 -0.62 -12.38
N VAL A 78 -5.86 -0.22 -12.73
CA VAL A 78 -7.00 -1.10 -13.02
C VAL A 78 -7.51 -0.76 -14.41
N ASP A 79 -7.45 -1.69 -15.37
CA ASP A 79 -7.97 -1.53 -16.73
C ASP A 79 -7.64 -0.17 -17.39
N ARG A 80 -6.39 0.32 -17.19
CA ARG A 80 -5.84 1.60 -17.67
C ARG A 80 -6.27 2.85 -16.89
N VAL A 81 -6.99 2.71 -15.79
CA VAL A 81 -7.24 3.76 -14.81
C VAL A 81 -6.14 3.74 -13.76
N LEU A 82 -5.50 4.89 -13.52
CA LEU A 82 -4.55 5.06 -12.43
C LEU A 82 -5.27 5.65 -11.21
N CYS A 83 -5.30 4.91 -10.12
CA CYS A 83 -5.83 5.32 -8.83
C CYS A 83 -4.67 5.66 -7.91
N LEU A 84 -4.69 6.84 -7.30
CA LEU A 84 -3.67 7.27 -6.35
C LEU A 84 -4.31 7.32 -4.97
N SER A 85 -3.64 6.74 -3.97
CA SER A 85 -4.03 6.94 -2.58
C SER A 85 -3.54 8.32 -2.13
N ASP A 86 -4.44 9.16 -1.61
CA ASP A 86 -4.08 10.43 -0.97
C ASP A 86 -3.38 10.22 0.37
N THR A 87 -3.59 9.05 0.98
CA THR A 87 -3.07 8.69 2.29
C THR A 87 -1.79 7.87 2.15
N SER A 88 -0.77 8.23 2.94
CA SER A 88 0.45 7.45 3.06
C SER A 88 0.32 6.36 4.11
N VAL A 89 0.96 5.21 3.87
CA VAL A 89 1.12 4.13 4.85
C VAL A 89 2.53 4.14 5.40
N THR A 90 2.66 4.09 6.72
CA THR A 90 3.95 3.87 7.37
C THR A 90 4.05 2.41 7.78
N VAL A 91 5.06 1.71 7.27
CA VAL A 91 5.34 0.31 7.56
C VAL A 91 6.58 0.24 8.43
N THR A 92 6.51 -0.52 9.51
CA THR A 92 7.69 -0.77 10.36
C THR A 92 8.18 -2.20 10.14
N ALA A 93 9.47 -2.42 10.40
CA ALA A 93 10.10 -3.73 10.32
C ALA A 93 9.45 -4.80 11.22
N GLU A 94 8.77 -4.37 12.28
CA GLU A 94 8.26 -5.22 13.36
C GLU A 94 6.74 -5.38 13.30
N ALA A 95 6.05 -4.42 12.68
CA ALA A 95 4.63 -4.47 12.38
C ALA A 95 4.42 -4.08 10.91
N GLY A 96 4.00 -5.05 10.09
CA GLY A 96 3.48 -4.77 8.75
C GLY A 96 2.31 -3.79 8.80
N ALA A 97 1.96 -3.19 7.67
CA ALA A 97 0.88 -2.22 7.58
C ALA A 97 -0.27 -2.78 6.76
N ARG A 98 -1.50 -2.41 7.14
CA ARG A 98 -2.69 -2.63 6.33
C ARG A 98 -3.21 -1.30 5.83
N LEU A 99 -3.38 -1.16 4.52
CA LEU A 99 -4.04 -0.02 3.89
C LEU A 99 -4.83 -0.51 2.68
N ASP A 100 -6.10 -0.16 2.64
CA ASP A 100 -6.98 -0.47 1.52
C ASP A 100 -6.88 0.67 0.49
N VAL A 101 -6.77 0.31 -0.80
CA VAL A 101 -6.68 1.26 -1.90
C VAL A 101 -8.02 1.32 -2.59
N VAL A 102 -8.62 2.51 -2.56
CA VAL A 102 -9.96 2.75 -3.11
C VAL A 102 -9.80 3.46 -4.45
N CYS A 103 -10.16 2.76 -5.53
CA CYS A 103 -10.20 3.28 -6.88
C CYS A 103 -11.57 3.89 -7.16
N THR A 104 -11.71 5.21 -7.10
CA THR A 104 -12.91 5.89 -7.64
C THR A 104 -12.71 6.15 -9.12
N SER A 105 -13.52 5.52 -9.97
CA SER A 105 -13.60 5.94 -11.38
C SER A 105 -14.29 7.31 -11.44
N ALA A 106 -13.62 8.30 -12.05
CA ALA A 106 -14.20 9.62 -12.33
C ALA A 106 -15.08 9.59 -13.57
#